data_AF-A0A924ZUP2-F1
#
_entry.id   AF-A0A924ZUP2-F1
#
_cell.length_a   1.000
_cell.length_b   1.000
_cell.length_c   1.000
_cell.angle_alpha   90.00
_cell.angle_beta   90.00
_cell.angle_gamma   90.00
#
_symmetry.space_group_name_H-M   'P 1'
#
loop_
_entity.id
_entity.type
_entity.pdbx_description
1 polymer ?
#
loop_
_entity_poly.entity_id
_entity_poly.type
_entity_poly.pdbx_seq_one_letter_code
_entity_poly.pdbx_strand_id
1 'polypeptide(L)'
;MSLSNKEIYDYLLKKRLKVEEWGTKGARGGNKKTLECVLGQHIFYLKVDVDRDHNFSFVFDPATPENIVTLLDKVKGCEIEKENIEGQIQWSYDHSTAFQTFDKKQNKGKNFINYGYRARFESVEALEDFLQFFLRDYSKKSLDINVPEFQFSKSESDSVEAIENNSNFNETERKAYIKIRIGQSSFRDYLKKHWGGCAVTGCTLIETLIASHIKPWHQCENEPQHRLNKFNGLLLTPNLDKLFDLGLISFENNGKIIVSEKILSDDYVFLGINAEMRLRNQLQGEHYPFLQYHRKAHGFEERCFPR
;
A
#
# COMPACT_ATOMS: atom_id res chain seq x y z
N MET A 1 -2.88 -18.50 25.63
CA MET A 1 -2.35 -17.35 26.38
C MET A 1 -2.43 -16.16 25.44
N SER A 2 -2.89 -15.00 25.91
CA SER A 2 -2.97 -13.80 25.07
C SER A 2 -1.57 -13.35 24.67
N LEU A 3 -1.44 -12.92 23.42
CA LEU A 3 -0.21 -12.39 22.85
C LEU A 3 0.31 -11.18 23.66
N SER A 4 1.57 -11.18 24.10
CA SER A 4 2.15 -10.01 24.81
C SER A 4 2.59 -8.92 23.83
N ASN A 5 2.70 -7.69 24.34
CA ASN A 5 3.18 -6.56 23.55
C ASN A 5 4.61 -6.79 23.02
N LYS A 6 5.45 -7.46 23.83
CA LYS A 6 6.83 -7.79 23.47
C LYS A 6 6.90 -8.84 22.36
N GLU A 7 6.12 -9.92 22.48
CA GLU A 7 6.09 -10.98 21.46
C GLU A 7 5.70 -10.46 20.09
N ILE A 8 4.75 -9.52 20.03
CA ILE A 8 4.34 -8.87 18.76
C ILE A 8 5.48 -8.05 18.20
N TYR A 9 6.09 -7.21 19.03
CA TYR A 9 7.16 -6.33 18.59
C TYR A 9 8.35 -7.13 18.04
N ASP A 10 8.79 -8.15 18.79
CA ASP A 10 9.87 -9.05 18.38
C ASP A 10 9.52 -9.80 17.09
N TYR A 11 8.26 -10.23 16.94
CA TYR A 11 7.78 -10.90 15.73
C TYR A 11 7.79 -9.97 14.51
N LEU A 12 7.30 -8.72 14.63
CA LEU A 12 7.29 -7.75 13.54
C LEU A 12 8.72 -7.39 13.08
N LEU A 13 9.64 -7.22 14.03
CA LEU A 13 11.06 -7.00 13.73
C LEU A 13 11.69 -8.21 13.02
N LYS A 14 11.40 -9.44 13.47
CA LYS A 14 11.89 -10.68 12.84
C LYS A 14 11.41 -10.81 11.40
N LYS A 15 10.20 -10.35 11.09
CA LYS A 15 9.65 -10.30 9.71
C LYS A 15 10.22 -9.16 8.86
N ARG A 16 11.20 -8.39 9.37
CA ARG A 16 11.85 -7.25 8.70
C ARG A 16 10.85 -6.18 8.22
N LEU A 17 9.71 -6.06 8.91
CA LEU A 17 8.78 -4.96 8.68
C LEU A 17 9.48 -3.67 9.12
N LYS A 18 9.34 -2.61 8.31
CA LYS A 18 9.79 -1.29 8.75
C LYS A 18 8.82 -0.84 9.84
N VAL A 19 9.33 -0.63 11.04
CA VAL A 19 8.56 -0.18 12.21
C VAL A 19 9.07 1.20 12.61
N GLU A 20 8.27 2.25 12.40
CA GLU A 20 8.59 3.61 12.87
C GLU A 20 7.74 3.98 14.09
N GLU A 21 8.40 4.44 15.16
CA GLU A 21 7.69 4.85 16.39
C GLU A 21 7.09 6.25 16.25
N TRP A 22 5.76 6.33 16.33
CA TRP A 22 5.03 7.58 16.48
C TRP A 22 4.57 7.73 17.94
N GLY A 23 5.31 8.55 18.68
CA GLY A 23 4.99 8.89 20.07
C GLY A 23 3.91 9.96 20.14
N THR A 24 2.76 9.65 20.73
CA THR A 24 1.86 10.68 21.27
C THR A 24 1.58 10.38 22.73
N LYS A 25 1.85 11.34 23.62
CA LYS A 25 1.29 11.30 24.98
C LYS A 25 -0.23 11.38 24.83
N GLY A 26 -0.93 10.28 25.11
CA GLY A 26 -2.38 10.26 25.06
C GLY A 26 -2.96 11.30 26.03
N ALA A 27 -4.06 11.95 25.66
CA ALA A 27 -4.73 12.98 26.46
C ALA A 27 -5.20 12.54 27.86
N ARG A 28 -5.04 11.26 28.23
CA ARG A 28 -5.43 10.65 29.51
C ARG A 28 -4.27 9.98 30.27
N GLY A 29 -3.03 10.43 30.08
CA GLY A 29 -1.90 10.07 30.95
C GLY A 29 -1.33 8.64 30.82
N GLY A 30 -1.87 7.79 29.93
CA GLY A 30 -1.27 6.49 29.62
C GLY A 30 -0.19 6.59 28.53
N ASN A 31 0.91 5.83 28.70
CA ASN A 31 2.01 5.78 27.75
C ASN A 31 1.63 4.89 26.57
N LYS A 32 0.87 5.42 25.62
CA LYS A 32 0.47 4.71 24.40
C LYS A 32 1.42 5.04 23.27
N LYS A 33 1.90 4.01 22.57
CA LYS A 33 2.69 4.15 21.34
C LYS A 33 1.87 3.71 20.14
N THR A 34 2.06 4.41 19.02
CA THR A 34 1.57 3.97 17.71
C THR A 34 2.79 3.68 16.86
N LEU A 35 2.85 2.50 16.27
CA LEU A 35 3.95 2.03 15.46
C LEU A 35 3.44 1.90 14.03
N GLU A 36 4.03 2.63 13.10
CA GLU A 36 3.76 2.43 11.68
C GLU A 36 4.46 1.16 11.22
N CYS A 37 3.71 0.23 10.63
CA CYS A 37 4.21 -1.03 10.11
C CYS A 37 4.04 -1.04 8.59
N VAL A 38 5.16 -1.17 7.86
CA VAL A 38 5.16 -1.17 6.39
C VAL A 38 5.45 -2.57 5.87
N LEU A 39 4.52 -3.10 5.06
CA LEU A 39 4.64 -4.38 4.36
C LEU A 39 4.43 -4.17 2.85
N GLY A 40 5.53 -4.15 2.08
CA GLY A 40 5.48 -3.82 0.66
C GLY A 40 5.02 -2.38 0.45
N GLN A 41 3.90 -2.21 -0.28
CA GLN A 41 3.23 -0.92 -0.50
C GLN A 41 2.15 -0.60 0.56
N HIS A 42 1.92 -1.51 1.51
CA HIS A 42 0.82 -1.41 2.46
C HIS A 42 1.31 -0.92 3.82
N ILE A 43 0.52 -0.04 4.42
CA ILE A 43 0.78 0.53 5.73
C ILE A 43 -0.35 0.13 6.66
N PHE A 44 0.01 -0.37 7.84
CA PHE A 44 -0.92 -0.56 8.95
C PHE A 44 -0.25 -0.09 10.23
N TYR A 45 -1.02 0.21 11.26
CA TYR A 45 -0.49 0.74 12.51
C TYR A 45 -0.74 -0.23 13.65
N LEU A 46 0.28 -0.44 14.49
CA LEU A 46 0.15 -1.16 15.74
C LEU A 46 0.08 -0.15 16.87
N LYS A 47 -1.03 -0.13 17.62
CA LYS A 47 -1.17 0.66 18.83
C LYS A 47 -0.93 -0.23 20.04
N VAL A 48 -0.07 0.22 20.94
CA VAL A 48 0.32 -0.50 22.15
C VAL A 48 0.16 0.42 23.36
N ASP A 49 -0.47 -0.09 24.41
CA ASP A 49 -0.41 0.51 25.74
C ASP A 49 0.84 -0.01 26.45
N VAL A 50 1.86 0.84 26.63
CA VAL A 50 3.15 0.43 27.20
C VAL A 50 3.00 0.06 28.68
N ASP A 51 2.00 0.62 29.36
CA ASP A 51 1.77 0.40 30.79
C ASP A 51 0.89 -0.84 31.05
N ARG A 52 0.28 -1.41 30.00
CA ARG A 52 -0.61 -2.58 30.10
C ARG A 52 -0.24 -3.62 29.05
N ASP A 53 0.39 -4.70 29.51
CA ASP A 53 0.68 -5.84 28.64
C ASP A 53 -0.61 -6.47 28.09
N HIS A 54 -0.50 -7.11 26.92
CA HIS A 54 -1.62 -7.66 26.13
C HIS A 54 -2.65 -6.63 25.61
N ASN A 55 -2.42 -5.34 25.83
CA ASN A 55 -3.32 -4.28 25.39
C ASN A 55 -2.77 -3.59 24.15
N PHE A 56 -2.98 -4.24 23.01
CA PHE A 56 -2.62 -3.74 21.70
C PHE A 56 -3.79 -3.84 20.73
N SER A 57 -3.68 -3.14 19.61
CA SER A 57 -4.60 -3.28 18.49
C SER A 57 -3.89 -2.90 17.20
N PHE A 58 -4.15 -3.67 16.15
CA PHE A 58 -3.76 -3.32 14.80
C PHE A 58 -4.85 -2.44 14.19
N VAL A 59 -4.42 -1.46 13.40
CA VAL A 59 -5.27 -0.48 12.74
C VAL A 59 -4.93 -0.49 11.26
N PHE A 60 -5.91 -0.85 10.43
CA PHE A 60 -5.72 -1.05 9.00
C PHE A 60 -6.40 0.04 8.17
N ASP A 61 -5.80 0.35 7.03
CA ASP A 61 -6.30 1.39 6.12
C ASP A 61 -7.64 0.96 5.53
N PRO A 62 -8.71 1.75 5.68
CA PRO A 62 -9.97 1.51 5.01
C PRO A 62 -9.87 1.52 3.48
N ALA A 63 -8.88 2.24 2.93
CA ALA A 63 -8.62 2.35 1.50
C ALA A 63 -7.74 1.20 0.96
N THR A 64 -7.41 0.20 1.78
CA THR A 64 -6.67 -0.98 1.30
C THR A 64 -7.44 -1.63 0.12
N PRO A 65 -6.80 -1.91 -1.03
CA PRO A 65 -7.50 -2.35 -2.25
C PRO A 65 -8.23 -3.70 -2.12
N GLU A 66 -7.81 -4.51 -1.15
CA GLU A 66 -8.47 -5.73 -0.72
C GLU A 66 -9.39 -5.39 0.45
N ASN A 67 -10.61 -5.92 0.48
CA ASN A 67 -11.55 -5.66 1.57
C ASN A 67 -10.95 -6.21 2.88
N ILE A 68 -10.20 -5.36 3.57
CA ILE A 68 -9.33 -5.75 4.68
C ILE A 68 -10.14 -6.39 5.80
N VAL A 69 -11.39 -5.95 5.95
CA VAL A 69 -12.37 -6.53 6.86
C VAL A 69 -12.69 -7.98 6.48
N THR A 70 -12.93 -8.28 5.20
CA THR A 70 -13.14 -9.66 4.73
C THR A 70 -11.90 -10.53 4.92
N LEU A 71 -10.71 -9.98 4.77
CA LEU A 71 -9.47 -10.72 5.03
C LEU A 71 -9.33 -11.04 6.51
N LEU A 72 -9.51 -10.04 7.36
CA LEU A 72 -9.44 -10.18 8.82
C LEU A 72 -10.49 -11.19 9.32
N ASP A 73 -11.70 -11.19 8.77
CA ASP A 73 -12.79 -12.12 9.14
C ASP A 73 -12.49 -13.58 8.75
N LYS A 74 -11.63 -13.81 7.75
CA LYS A 74 -11.17 -15.15 7.36
C LYS A 74 -10.06 -15.70 8.26
N VAL A 75 -9.40 -14.85 9.04
CA VAL A 75 -8.28 -15.25 9.89
C VAL A 75 -8.83 -15.80 11.21
N LYS A 76 -8.61 -17.09 11.44
CA LYS A 76 -8.98 -17.71 12.71
C LYS A 76 -8.16 -17.09 13.85
N GLY A 77 -8.83 -16.66 14.92
CA GLY A 77 -8.18 -15.97 16.04
C GLY A 77 -7.88 -14.49 15.77
N CYS A 78 -8.48 -13.92 14.71
CA CYS A 78 -8.57 -12.47 14.53
C CYS A 78 -9.93 -11.97 15.03
N GLU A 79 -9.92 -11.04 15.96
CA GLU A 79 -11.11 -10.34 16.43
C GLU A 79 -11.10 -8.91 15.89
N ILE A 80 -12.04 -8.61 15.01
CA ILE A 80 -12.24 -7.24 14.55
C ILE A 80 -13.19 -6.56 15.54
N GLU A 81 -12.75 -5.45 16.14
CA GLU A 81 -13.53 -4.77 17.17
C GLU A 81 -14.78 -4.13 16.56
N LYS A 82 -15.93 -4.35 17.20
CA LYS A 82 -17.22 -3.76 16.82
C LYS A 82 -17.74 -2.89 17.97
N GLU A 83 -18.32 -1.75 17.63
CA GLU A 83 -18.97 -0.84 18.57
C GLU A 83 -20.48 -0.86 18.35
N ASN A 84 -21.24 -0.81 19.43
CA ASN A 84 -22.68 -0.59 19.37
C ASN A 84 -22.95 0.92 19.34
N ILE A 85 -23.47 1.40 18.22
CA ILE A 85 -23.88 2.79 18.05
C ILE A 85 -25.39 2.77 17.80
N GLU A 86 -26.15 3.34 18.73
CA GLU A 86 -27.62 3.47 18.63
C GLU A 86 -28.36 2.14 18.35
N GLY A 87 -27.87 1.03 18.91
CA GLY A 87 -28.49 -0.30 18.74
C GLY A 87 -28.04 -1.02 17.47
N GLN A 88 -27.19 -0.42 16.64
CA GLN A 88 -26.57 -1.06 15.48
C GLN A 88 -25.12 -1.44 15.80
N ILE A 89 -24.76 -2.69 15.50
CA ILE A 89 -23.39 -3.17 15.60
C ILE A 89 -22.64 -2.67 14.36
N GLN A 90 -21.65 -1.80 14.58
CA GLN A 90 -20.81 -1.25 13.53
C GLN A 90 -19.34 -1.54 13.83
N TRP A 91 -18.47 -1.42 12.83
CA TRP A 91 -17.03 -1.56 13.03
C TRP A 91 -16.50 -0.47 13.97
N SER A 92 -15.62 -0.85 14.90
CA SER A 92 -14.86 0.11 15.70
C SER A 92 -13.78 0.75 14.84
N TYR A 93 -13.70 2.08 14.92
CA TYR A 93 -12.70 2.86 14.23
C TYR A 93 -11.77 3.51 15.25
N ASP A 94 -10.46 3.37 15.03
CA ASP A 94 -9.52 4.21 15.73
C ASP A 94 -9.33 5.52 14.96
N HIS A 95 -9.18 6.64 15.67
CA HIS A 95 -8.89 7.94 15.08
C HIS A 95 -7.58 8.46 15.63
N SER A 96 -6.63 8.76 14.75
CA SER A 96 -5.32 9.27 15.14
C SER A 96 -4.71 10.10 14.03
N THR A 97 -4.10 11.24 14.37
CA THR A 97 -3.28 12.01 13.43
C THR A 97 -2.00 11.29 13.03
N ALA A 98 -1.65 10.19 13.70
CA ALA A 98 -0.54 9.32 13.30
C ALA A 98 -0.87 8.51 12.03
N PHE A 99 -2.15 8.33 11.68
CA PHE A 99 -2.55 7.59 10.48
C PHE A 99 -2.49 8.47 9.23
N GLN A 100 -1.34 9.13 9.01
CA GLN A 100 -1.23 10.26 8.07
C GLN A 100 -1.72 9.91 6.66
N THR A 101 -1.55 8.64 6.26
CA THR A 101 -1.92 8.12 4.93
C THR A 101 -3.36 7.61 4.82
N PHE A 102 -4.08 7.43 5.92
CA PHE A 102 -5.45 6.87 5.91
C PHE A 102 -6.48 7.94 5.61
N ASP A 103 -7.64 7.56 5.10
CA ASP A 103 -8.76 8.49 4.91
C ASP A 103 -9.21 9.12 6.24
N LYS A 104 -9.87 10.29 6.16
CA LYS A 104 -10.40 11.00 7.33
C LYS A 104 -11.89 10.76 7.48
N LYS A 105 -12.33 10.51 8.72
CA LYS A 105 -13.75 10.41 9.09
C LYS A 105 -14.04 11.36 10.24
N GLN A 106 -15.30 11.78 10.33
CA GLN A 106 -15.76 12.68 11.37
C GLN A 106 -15.80 11.93 12.72
N ASN A 107 -15.06 12.43 13.71
CA ASN A 107 -14.95 11.79 15.02
C ASN A 107 -15.80 12.51 16.09
N LYS A 108 -17.02 12.01 16.37
CA LYS A 108 -17.94 12.42 17.46
C LYS A 108 -18.07 13.94 17.73
N GLY A 109 -17.70 14.76 16.76
CA GLY A 109 -17.48 16.21 16.84
C GLY A 109 -17.31 16.76 15.42
N LYS A 110 -16.85 18.02 15.25
CA LYS A 110 -16.78 18.66 13.92
C LYS A 110 -15.51 18.36 13.12
N ASN A 111 -14.51 17.73 13.73
CA ASN A 111 -13.20 17.55 13.11
C ASN A 111 -13.08 16.20 12.39
N PHE A 112 -12.54 16.24 11.18
CA PHE A 112 -12.15 15.08 10.40
C PHE A 112 -10.75 14.64 10.79
N ILE A 113 -10.61 13.42 11.29
CA ILE A 113 -9.34 12.83 11.72
C ILE A 113 -9.14 11.53 10.95
N ASN A 114 -7.89 11.22 10.59
CA ASN A 114 -7.56 9.97 9.92
C ASN A 114 -8.04 8.78 10.77
N TYR A 115 -8.63 7.78 10.14
CA TYR A 115 -9.26 6.65 10.82
C TYR A 115 -8.91 5.31 10.18
N GLY A 116 -8.99 4.23 10.95
CA GLY A 116 -8.78 2.89 10.42
C GLY A 116 -9.53 1.80 11.17
N TYR A 117 -9.65 0.64 10.53
CA TYR A 117 -10.33 -0.53 11.10
C TYR A 117 -9.47 -1.16 12.18
N ARG A 118 -10.04 -1.37 13.36
CA ARG A 118 -9.31 -1.97 14.47
C ARG A 118 -9.52 -3.48 14.54
N ALA A 119 -8.42 -4.22 14.65
CA ALA A 119 -8.44 -5.66 14.91
C ALA A 119 -7.37 -6.09 15.93
N ARG A 120 -7.60 -7.25 16.53
CA ARG A 120 -6.68 -7.93 17.44
C ARG A 120 -6.46 -9.36 16.96
N PHE A 121 -5.29 -9.90 17.29
CA PHE A 121 -4.93 -11.28 17.04
C PHE A 121 -4.69 -11.97 18.37
N GLU A 122 -5.29 -13.14 18.55
CA GLU A 122 -5.18 -13.92 19.78
C GLU A 122 -3.82 -14.61 19.92
N SER A 123 -3.11 -14.84 18.81
CA SER A 123 -1.80 -15.51 18.78
C SER A 123 -0.87 -15.01 17.66
N VAL A 124 0.42 -15.38 17.74
CA VAL A 124 1.39 -15.09 16.66
C VAL A 124 0.97 -15.79 15.37
N GLU A 125 0.46 -17.01 15.47
CA GLU A 125 0.02 -17.81 14.32
C GLU A 125 -1.15 -17.13 13.60
N ALA A 126 -2.12 -16.56 14.32
CA ALA A 126 -3.21 -15.80 13.70
C ALA A 126 -2.69 -14.54 12.97
N LEU A 127 -1.73 -13.83 13.58
CA LEU A 127 -1.08 -12.70 12.93
C LEU A 127 -0.25 -13.15 11.71
N GLU A 128 0.43 -14.30 11.80
CA GLU A 128 1.18 -14.89 10.69
C GLU A 128 0.26 -15.31 9.55
N ASP A 129 -0.84 -15.98 9.85
CA ASP A 129 -1.87 -16.35 8.87
C ASP A 129 -2.44 -15.10 8.21
N PHE A 130 -2.74 -14.04 8.98
CA PHE A 130 -3.15 -12.76 8.42
C PHE A 130 -2.10 -12.18 7.48
N LEU A 131 -0.84 -12.04 7.93
CA LEU A 131 0.22 -11.48 7.09
C LEU A 131 0.45 -12.35 5.85
N GLN A 132 0.35 -13.67 5.99
CA GLN A 132 0.41 -14.59 4.86
C GLN A 132 -0.78 -14.41 3.93
N PHE A 133 -2.03 -14.31 4.40
CA PHE A 133 -3.19 -14.04 3.54
C PHE A 133 -3.10 -12.68 2.88
N PHE A 134 -2.71 -11.66 3.62
CA PHE A 134 -2.48 -10.31 3.15
C PHE A 134 -1.37 -10.26 2.09
N LEU A 135 -0.39 -11.16 2.15
CA LEU A 135 0.62 -11.35 1.09
C LEU A 135 0.17 -12.32 -0.01
N ARG A 136 -0.69 -13.29 0.32
CA ARG A 136 -1.06 -14.42 -0.52
C ARG A 136 -2.29 -14.15 -1.37
N ASP A 137 -3.25 -13.31 -0.98
CA ASP A 137 -4.28 -12.80 -1.91
C ASP A 137 -3.65 -11.89 -2.97
N TYR A 138 -2.52 -11.23 -2.66
CA TYR A 138 -1.66 -10.59 -3.66
C TYR A 138 -0.80 -11.57 -4.48
N SER A 139 -0.35 -12.71 -3.92
CA SER A 139 0.43 -13.74 -4.66
C SER A 139 -0.41 -14.84 -5.33
N LYS A 140 -1.68 -15.02 -5.00
CA LYS A 140 -2.57 -16.04 -5.60
C LYS A 140 -3.08 -15.65 -6.99
N LYS A 141 -2.82 -14.42 -7.42
CA LYS A 141 -2.79 -14.09 -8.85
C LYS A 141 -1.49 -14.52 -9.56
N SER A 142 -0.46 -14.99 -8.83
CA SER A 142 0.84 -15.38 -9.39
C SER A 142 1.28 -16.83 -9.12
N LEU A 143 0.53 -17.66 -8.37
CA LEU A 143 0.92 -19.04 -8.05
C LEU A 143 -0.27 -20.00 -7.99
N ASP A 144 -0.84 -20.38 -9.15
CA ASP A 144 -1.47 -21.70 -9.35
C ASP A 144 -0.83 -22.33 -10.59
N ILE A 145 0.33 -23.00 -10.40
CA ILE A 145 0.86 -23.94 -11.38
C ILE A 145 0.44 -25.34 -10.94
N ASN A 146 -0.65 -25.80 -11.52
CA ASN A 146 -0.73 -27.14 -12.11
C ASN A 146 -1.60 -27.02 -13.36
N VAL A 147 -0.98 -27.06 -14.53
CA VAL A 147 -1.64 -27.23 -15.84
C VAL A 147 -2.04 -28.70 -15.92
N PRO A 148 -3.28 -29.13 -16.23
CA PRO A 148 -4.18 -28.66 -17.32
C PRO A 148 -5.65 -28.44 -16.82
N GLU A 149 -6.61 -27.82 -17.50
CA GLU A 149 -6.95 -27.60 -18.91
C GLU A 149 -7.78 -26.31 -18.99
N PHE A 150 -7.74 -25.66 -20.14
CA PHE A 150 -8.36 -24.37 -20.42
C PHE A 150 -9.90 -24.40 -20.30
N GLN A 151 -10.47 -23.66 -19.34
CA GLN A 151 -11.81 -23.06 -19.48
C GLN A 151 -11.79 -21.60 -18.99
N PHE A 152 -11.79 -20.70 -19.97
CA PHE A 152 -12.13 -19.29 -19.81
C PHE A 152 -13.55 -19.16 -19.25
N SER A 153 -13.69 -18.51 -18.10
CA SER A 153 -14.74 -17.52 -17.74
C SER A 153 -15.10 -17.58 -16.24
N LYS A 154 -14.72 -16.53 -15.51
CA LYS A 154 -15.64 -15.89 -14.57
C LYS A 154 -15.21 -14.43 -14.37
N SER A 155 -16.10 -13.54 -14.77
CA SER A 155 -15.88 -12.11 -14.97
C SER A 155 -15.87 -11.33 -13.65
N GLU A 156 -15.24 -10.15 -13.70
CA GLU A 156 -15.14 -9.15 -12.62
C GLU A 156 -16.50 -8.66 -12.09
N SER A 157 -17.60 -8.98 -12.79
CA SER A 157 -19.00 -8.79 -12.36
C SER A 157 -19.29 -9.38 -10.98
N ASP A 158 -18.70 -10.54 -10.68
CA ASP A 158 -19.02 -11.31 -9.47
C ASP A 158 -18.52 -10.60 -8.19
N SER A 159 -17.56 -9.67 -8.33
CA SER A 159 -17.00 -8.89 -7.21
C SER A 159 -17.68 -7.54 -6.99
N VAL A 160 -18.32 -6.97 -8.03
CA VAL A 160 -19.09 -5.72 -7.94
C VAL A 160 -20.49 -6.00 -7.41
N GLU A 161 -21.15 -7.08 -7.87
CA GLU A 161 -22.45 -7.51 -7.37
C GLU A 161 -22.41 -7.90 -5.88
N ALA A 162 -21.31 -8.48 -5.42
CA ALA A 162 -21.09 -8.79 -4.00
C ALA A 162 -20.94 -7.53 -3.11
N ILE A 163 -20.55 -6.39 -3.68
CA ILE A 163 -20.43 -5.10 -2.99
C ILE A 163 -21.74 -4.30 -3.08
N GLU A 164 -22.43 -4.34 -4.22
CA GLU A 164 -23.76 -3.75 -4.43
C GLU A 164 -24.80 -4.28 -3.43
N ASN A 165 -24.75 -5.58 -3.16
CA ASN A 165 -25.69 -6.25 -2.25
C ASN A 165 -25.27 -6.23 -0.76
N ASN A 166 -24.14 -5.60 -0.41
CA ASN A 166 -23.62 -5.62 0.96
C ASN A 166 -24.18 -4.47 1.80
N SER A 167 -25.17 -4.75 2.65
CA SER A 167 -25.89 -3.78 3.49
C SER A 167 -25.04 -2.99 4.49
N ASN A 168 -23.74 -3.30 4.63
CA ASN A 168 -22.82 -2.65 5.57
C ASN A 168 -22.18 -1.33 5.07
N PHE A 169 -22.41 -0.94 3.81
CA PHE A 169 -21.95 0.35 3.28
C PHE A 169 -23.13 1.31 3.13
N ASN A 170 -22.95 2.59 3.51
CA ASN A 170 -23.90 3.61 3.05
C ASN A 170 -23.71 3.87 1.54
N GLU A 171 -24.73 4.40 0.88
CA GLU A 171 -24.78 4.49 -0.58
C GLU A 171 -23.61 5.32 -1.16
N THR A 172 -23.13 6.33 -0.41
CA THR A 172 -22.02 7.20 -0.80
C THR A 172 -20.67 6.50 -0.67
N GLU A 173 -20.45 5.79 0.44
CA GLU A 173 -19.24 4.99 0.69
C GLU A 173 -19.12 3.86 -0.35
N ARG A 174 -20.24 3.20 -0.68
CA ARG A 174 -20.27 2.15 -1.70
C ARG A 174 -19.86 2.68 -3.08
N LYS A 175 -20.41 3.84 -3.49
CA LYS A 175 -20.07 4.50 -4.76
C LYS A 175 -18.62 4.96 -4.80
N ALA A 176 -18.06 5.47 -3.70
CA ALA A 176 -16.66 5.88 -3.62
C ALA A 176 -15.70 4.68 -3.70
N TYR A 177 -15.98 3.61 -2.98
CA TYR A 177 -15.17 2.38 -2.95
C TYR A 177 -15.15 1.67 -4.31
N ILE A 178 -16.32 1.52 -4.94
CA ILE A 178 -16.43 0.98 -6.30
C ILE A 178 -15.63 1.85 -7.29
N LYS A 179 -15.72 3.18 -7.17
CA LYS A 179 -15.00 4.12 -8.05
C LYS A 179 -13.48 4.05 -7.88
N ILE A 180 -12.98 3.87 -6.66
CA ILE A 180 -11.53 3.70 -6.39
C ILE A 180 -11.04 2.36 -6.93
N ARG A 181 -11.79 1.28 -6.69
CA ARG A 181 -11.38 -0.07 -7.12
C ARG A 181 -11.38 -0.22 -8.64
N ILE A 182 -12.41 0.31 -9.30
CA ILE A 182 -12.47 0.42 -10.76
C ILE A 182 -11.37 1.37 -11.27
N GLY A 183 -11.08 2.45 -10.55
CA GLY A 183 -10.03 3.40 -10.93
C GLY A 183 -8.63 2.81 -10.88
N GLN A 184 -8.28 2.07 -9.83
CA GLN A 184 -6.97 1.43 -9.69
C GLN A 184 -6.79 0.24 -10.64
N SER A 185 -7.84 -0.56 -10.87
CA SER A 185 -7.80 -1.61 -11.90
C SER A 185 -7.61 -0.99 -13.29
N SER A 186 -8.36 0.06 -13.61
CA SER A 186 -8.24 0.82 -14.85
C SER A 186 -6.84 1.43 -15.05
N PHE A 187 -6.23 1.97 -13.98
CA PHE A 187 -4.87 2.50 -14.02
C PHE A 187 -3.83 1.41 -14.32
N ARG A 188 -3.89 0.28 -13.60
CA ARG A 188 -2.97 -0.84 -13.82
C ARG A 188 -3.14 -1.44 -15.22
N ASP A 189 -4.36 -1.60 -15.70
CA ASP A 189 -4.62 -2.15 -17.03
C ASP A 189 -4.19 -1.20 -18.15
N TYR A 190 -4.33 0.10 -17.94
CA TYR A 190 -3.73 1.08 -18.83
C TYR A 190 -2.21 0.92 -18.90
N LEU A 191 -1.52 0.83 -17.76
CA LEU A 191 -0.06 0.68 -17.76
C LEU A 191 0.41 -0.62 -18.41
N LYS A 192 -0.30 -1.74 -18.19
CA LYS A 192 -0.04 -3.00 -18.92
C LYS A 192 -0.13 -2.80 -20.42
N LYS A 193 -1.20 -2.15 -20.90
CA LYS A 193 -1.41 -1.89 -22.33
C LYS A 193 -0.39 -0.90 -22.90
N HIS A 194 -0.03 0.12 -22.13
CA HIS A 194 0.88 1.17 -22.57
C HIS A 194 2.33 0.67 -22.65
N TRP A 195 2.80 -0.05 -21.63
CA TRP A 195 4.19 -0.49 -21.54
C TRP A 195 4.43 -1.89 -22.14
N GLY A 196 3.41 -2.74 -22.25
CA GLY A 196 3.50 -4.09 -22.81
C GLY A 196 4.39 -5.07 -22.02
N GLY A 197 4.88 -4.66 -20.85
CA GLY A 197 5.89 -5.33 -20.04
C GLY A 197 6.61 -4.30 -19.19
N CYS A 198 7.67 -4.67 -18.48
CA CYS A 198 8.41 -3.72 -17.67
C CYS A 198 8.91 -2.55 -18.54
N ALA A 199 8.67 -1.33 -18.07
CA ALA A 199 9.04 -0.08 -18.70
C ALA A 199 10.55 0.02 -18.96
N VAL A 200 11.38 -0.69 -18.19
CA VAL A 200 12.84 -0.68 -18.31
C VAL A 200 13.37 -2.01 -18.88
N THR A 201 13.17 -3.13 -18.18
CA THR A 201 13.76 -4.43 -18.56
C THR A 201 13.03 -5.14 -19.68
N GLY A 202 11.76 -4.78 -19.89
CA GLY A 202 10.89 -5.47 -20.83
C GLY A 202 10.38 -6.84 -20.41
N CYS A 203 10.57 -7.25 -19.14
CA CYS A 203 9.94 -8.44 -18.59
C CYS A 203 8.42 -8.42 -18.89
N THR A 204 7.90 -9.48 -19.52
CA THR A 204 6.49 -9.61 -19.91
C THR A 204 5.68 -10.49 -18.96
N LEU A 205 6.29 -10.99 -17.88
CA LEU A 205 5.59 -11.72 -16.83
C LEU A 205 4.82 -10.72 -15.96
N ILE A 206 3.69 -10.25 -16.49
CA ILE A 206 2.88 -9.13 -15.97
C ILE A 206 2.50 -9.29 -14.49
N GLU A 207 2.34 -10.54 -14.04
CA GLU A 207 1.98 -10.93 -12.68
C GLU A 207 3.04 -10.51 -11.67
N THR A 208 4.31 -10.41 -12.09
CA THR A 208 5.42 -9.94 -11.26
C THR A 208 5.61 -8.43 -11.29
N LEU A 209 4.95 -7.72 -12.21
CA LEU A 209 5.16 -6.30 -12.42
C LEU A 209 4.29 -5.44 -11.51
N ILE A 210 4.86 -4.35 -11.03
CA ILE A 210 4.23 -3.38 -10.14
C ILE A 210 3.84 -2.14 -10.94
N ALA A 211 2.61 -1.67 -10.72
CA ALA A 211 2.11 -0.42 -11.30
C ALA A 211 2.54 0.73 -10.37
N SER A 212 3.78 1.16 -10.52
CA SER A 212 4.45 2.13 -9.66
C SER A 212 3.99 3.54 -9.99
N HIS A 213 3.59 4.32 -8.97
CA HIS A 213 3.24 5.73 -9.15
C HIS A 213 4.49 6.61 -9.19
N ILE A 214 4.55 7.54 -10.14
CA ILE A 214 5.71 8.45 -10.24
C ILE A 214 5.67 9.51 -9.13
N LYS A 215 4.54 10.21 -9.00
CA LYS A 215 4.19 11.05 -7.86
C LYS A 215 3.37 10.18 -6.90
N PRO A 216 3.86 9.90 -5.68
CA PRO A 216 3.19 9.01 -4.75
C PRO A 216 1.73 9.40 -4.49
N TRP A 217 0.87 8.41 -4.26
CA TRP A 217 -0.56 8.60 -4.06
C TRP A 217 -0.89 9.63 -2.95
N HIS A 218 -0.13 9.59 -1.85
CA HIS A 218 -0.28 10.49 -0.70
C HIS A 218 0.11 11.94 -1.04
N GLN A 219 1.02 12.15 -1.99
CA GLN A 219 1.42 13.49 -2.43
C GLN A 219 0.43 14.12 -3.42
N CYS A 220 -0.61 13.38 -3.82
CA CYS A 220 -1.67 13.86 -4.71
C CYS A 220 -2.90 14.40 -3.97
N GLU A 221 -2.84 14.65 -2.66
CA GLU A 221 -3.99 15.13 -1.87
C GLU A 221 -4.63 16.42 -2.42
N ASN A 222 -3.80 17.37 -2.86
CA ASN A 222 -4.26 18.64 -3.43
C ASN A 222 -4.69 18.51 -4.91
N GLU A 223 -4.39 17.38 -5.55
CA GLU A 223 -4.69 17.11 -6.95
C GLU A 223 -5.16 15.65 -7.13
N PRO A 224 -6.33 15.27 -6.60
CA PRO A 224 -6.77 13.87 -6.58
C PRO A 224 -6.86 13.22 -7.96
N GLN A 225 -7.05 14.02 -9.01
CA GLN A 225 -7.02 13.57 -10.41
C GLN A 225 -5.67 12.95 -10.81
N HIS A 226 -4.58 13.28 -10.13
CA HIS A 226 -3.25 12.71 -10.39
C HIS A 226 -3.10 11.26 -9.92
N ARG A 227 -3.95 10.81 -8.98
CA ARG A 227 -3.94 9.43 -8.47
C ARG A 227 -4.31 8.39 -9.54
N LEU A 228 -5.22 8.78 -10.43
CA LEU A 228 -5.70 7.96 -11.55
C LEU A 228 -5.16 8.45 -12.90
N ASN A 229 -4.24 9.42 -12.90
CA ASN A 229 -3.65 9.91 -14.14
C ASN A 229 -2.75 8.81 -14.72
N LYS A 230 -3.11 8.36 -15.91
CA LYS A 230 -2.43 7.30 -16.66
C LYS A 230 -0.93 7.56 -16.92
N PHE A 231 -0.51 8.83 -16.89
CA PHE A 231 0.87 9.26 -17.07
C PHE A 231 1.64 9.39 -15.75
N ASN A 232 0.98 9.23 -14.61
CA ASN A 232 1.59 9.18 -13.29
C ASN A 232 2.02 7.74 -12.92
N GLY A 233 2.46 6.95 -13.89
CA GLY A 233 2.66 5.52 -13.69
C GLY A 233 3.71 4.89 -14.59
N LEU A 234 4.52 4.02 -13.99
CA LEU A 234 5.47 3.14 -14.66
C LEU A 234 5.15 1.68 -14.31
N LEU A 235 5.32 0.77 -15.27
CA LEU A 235 5.20 -0.66 -15.01
C LEU A 235 6.61 -1.22 -14.74
N LEU A 236 6.93 -1.59 -13.50
CA LEU A 236 8.30 -1.92 -13.09
C LEU A 236 8.41 -3.35 -12.54
N THR A 237 9.58 -3.97 -12.66
CA THR A 237 9.90 -5.18 -11.89
C THR A 237 10.05 -4.83 -10.41
N PRO A 238 9.85 -5.77 -9.46
CA PRO A 238 9.89 -5.48 -8.03
C PRO A 238 11.16 -4.77 -7.55
N ASN A 239 12.32 -5.15 -8.09
CA ASN A 239 13.59 -4.50 -7.72
C ASN A 239 13.62 -3.03 -8.19
N LEU A 240 13.26 -2.77 -9.44
CA LEU A 240 13.22 -1.41 -10.00
C LEU A 240 12.18 -0.53 -9.32
N ASP A 241 11.00 -1.07 -9.04
CA ASP A 241 9.95 -0.40 -8.27
C ASP A 241 10.49 0.03 -6.91
N LYS A 242 11.11 -0.90 -6.17
CA LYS A 242 11.65 -0.59 -4.84
C LYS A 242 12.76 0.46 -4.88
N LEU A 243 13.65 0.40 -5.86
CA LEU A 243 14.72 1.39 -6.03
C LEU A 243 14.15 2.77 -6.39
N PHE A 244 13.10 2.81 -7.21
CA PHE A 244 12.44 4.03 -7.62
C PHE A 244 11.73 4.68 -6.42
N ASP A 245 10.89 3.92 -5.70
CA ASP A 245 10.17 4.38 -4.50
C ASP A 245 11.09 4.89 -3.38
N LEU A 246 12.27 4.28 -3.23
CA LEU A 246 13.28 4.71 -2.26
C LEU A 246 14.06 5.96 -2.72
N GLY A 247 13.83 6.45 -3.93
CA GLY A 247 14.61 7.53 -4.53
C GLY A 247 16.07 7.16 -4.81
N LEU A 248 16.36 5.86 -4.97
CA LEU A 248 17.68 5.38 -5.34
C LEU A 248 17.90 5.41 -6.86
N ILE A 249 16.81 5.38 -7.63
CA ILE A 249 16.82 5.65 -9.07
C ILE A 249 15.72 6.64 -9.44
N SER A 250 15.88 7.31 -10.58
CA SER A 250 14.83 8.08 -11.24
C SER A 250 15.04 8.04 -12.76
N PHE A 251 14.30 8.84 -13.53
CA PHE A 251 14.45 8.93 -14.98
C PHE A 251 14.50 10.39 -15.45
N GLU A 252 15.39 10.67 -16.39
CA GLU A 252 15.39 11.92 -17.16
C GLU A 252 14.16 11.99 -18.08
N ASN A 253 13.84 13.20 -18.59
CA ASN A 253 12.74 13.35 -19.55
C ASN A 253 13.00 12.64 -20.89
N ASN A 254 14.26 12.32 -21.20
CA ASN A 254 14.62 11.48 -22.35
C ASN A 254 14.50 9.96 -22.04
N GLY A 255 14.11 9.59 -20.82
CA GLY A 255 13.96 8.20 -20.36
C GLY A 255 15.22 7.54 -19.81
N LYS A 256 16.39 8.20 -19.81
CA LYS A 256 17.63 7.64 -19.22
C LYS A 256 17.48 7.50 -17.71
N ILE A 257 17.93 6.37 -17.16
CA ILE A 257 17.97 6.16 -15.72
C ILE A 257 18.95 7.15 -15.07
N ILE A 258 18.57 7.68 -13.91
CA ILE A 258 19.43 8.44 -13.02
C ILE A 258 19.64 7.55 -11.80
N VAL A 259 20.88 7.23 -11.46
CA VAL A 259 21.21 6.41 -10.29
C VAL A 259 21.75 7.30 -9.18
N SER A 260 21.28 7.10 -7.96
CA SER A 260 21.76 7.82 -6.78
C SER A 260 23.23 7.49 -6.49
N GLU A 261 24.00 8.47 -6.04
CA GLU A 261 25.38 8.27 -5.54
C GLU A 261 25.45 7.35 -4.32
N LYS A 262 24.31 7.08 -3.67
CA LYS A 262 24.23 6.11 -2.57
C LYS A 262 24.45 4.67 -3.03
N ILE A 263 24.32 4.38 -4.33
CA ILE A 263 24.58 3.06 -4.89
C ILE A 263 26.01 3.06 -5.45
N LEU A 264 26.86 2.18 -4.91
CA LEU A 264 28.20 1.96 -5.44
C LEU A 264 28.13 1.19 -6.76
N SER A 265 29.09 1.41 -7.66
CA SER A 265 29.11 0.76 -8.99
C SER A 265 29.03 -0.76 -8.93
N ASP A 266 29.62 -1.38 -7.90
CA ASP A 266 29.64 -2.84 -7.73
C ASP A 266 28.26 -3.39 -7.36
N ASP A 267 27.42 -2.59 -6.68
CA ASP A 267 26.06 -2.97 -6.30
C ASP A 267 25.09 -3.03 -7.48
N TYR A 268 25.46 -2.44 -8.63
CA TYR A 268 24.61 -2.38 -9.82
C TYR A 268 24.22 -3.78 -10.28
N VAL A 269 25.18 -4.71 -10.27
CA VAL A 269 24.96 -6.10 -10.68
C VAL A 269 23.99 -6.80 -9.74
N PHE A 270 24.15 -6.63 -8.43
CA PHE A 270 23.28 -7.26 -7.42
C PHE A 270 21.88 -6.67 -7.40
N LEU A 271 21.75 -5.39 -7.70
CA LEU A 271 20.47 -4.69 -7.80
C LEU A 271 19.80 -4.88 -9.18
N GLY A 272 20.50 -5.47 -10.15
CA GLY A 272 20.00 -5.70 -11.50
C GLY A 272 19.77 -4.40 -12.27
N ILE A 273 20.61 -3.39 -12.04
CA ILE A 273 20.57 -2.08 -12.73
C ILE A 273 21.89 -1.80 -13.44
N ASN A 274 21.90 -0.85 -14.37
CA ASN A 274 23.13 -0.25 -14.88
C ASN A 274 22.87 1.18 -15.35
N ALA A 275 23.93 1.99 -15.52
CA ALA A 275 23.83 3.41 -15.87
C ALA A 275 23.26 3.68 -17.28
N GLU A 276 23.20 2.66 -18.14
CA GLU A 276 22.68 2.77 -19.50
C GLU A 276 21.23 2.29 -19.65
N MET A 277 20.60 1.87 -18.55
CA MET A 277 19.18 1.53 -18.57
C MET A 277 18.32 2.74 -18.91
N ARG A 278 17.23 2.49 -19.63
CA ARG A 278 16.28 3.52 -20.05
C ARG A 278 14.87 2.98 -20.05
N LEU A 279 13.90 3.89 -19.99
CA LEU A 279 12.53 3.58 -20.35
C LEU A 279 12.47 3.22 -21.85
N ARG A 280 11.87 2.07 -22.16
CA ARG A 280 11.81 1.52 -23.52
C ARG A 280 10.87 2.30 -24.43
N ASN A 281 9.78 2.83 -23.87
CA ASN A 281 8.81 3.62 -24.62
C ASN A 281 9.11 5.10 -24.45
N GLN A 282 8.77 5.88 -25.47
CA GLN A 282 8.92 7.32 -25.42
C GLN A 282 7.94 7.90 -24.39
N LEU A 283 8.50 8.65 -23.43
CA LEU A 283 7.72 9.44 -22.50
C LEU A 283 6.91 10.50 -23.27
N GLN A 284 5.62 10.58 -22.93
CA GLN A 284 4.75 11.68 -23.34
C GLN A 284 4.97 12.90 -22.43
N GLY A 285 4.68 14.10 -22.91
CA GLY A 285 4.90 15.35 -22.18
C GLY A 285 4.23 15.39 -20.81
N GLU A 286 3.11 14.68 -20.67
CA GLU A 286 2.33 14.57 -19.44
C GLU A 286 3.02 13.75 -18.34
N HIS A 287 4.06 12.96 -18.65
CA HIS A 287 4.87 12.29 -17.63
C HIS A 287 5.86 13.25 -16.96
N TYR A 288 6.28 14.31 -17.66
CA TYR A 288 7.38 15.17 -17.22
C TYR A 288 7.12 15.87 -15.88
N PRO A 289 5.92 16.41 -15.60
CA PRO A 289 5.65 17.02 -14.30
C PRO A 289 5.77 16.03 -13.15
N PHE A 290 5.36 14.77 -13.35
CA PHE A 290 5.48 13.73 -12.34
C PHE A 290 6.94 13.33 -12.12
N LEU A 291 7.69 13.09 -13.20
CA LEU A 291 9.12 12.75 -13.08
C LEU A 291 9.94 13.91 -12.50
N GLN A 292 9.59 15.14 -12.83
CA GLN A 292 10.19 16.32 -12.21
C GLN A 292 9.90 16.36 -10.71
N TYR A 293 8.65 16.14 -10.30
CA TYR A 293 8.29 16.02 -8.89
C TYR A 293 9.13 14.95 -8.19
N HIS A 294 9.23 13.74 -8.75
CA HIS A 294 10.02 12.65 -8.18
C HIS A 294 11.50 13.03 -8.06
N ARG A 295 12.11 13.60 -9.11
CA ARG A 295 13.50 14.05 -9.08
C ARG A 295 13.74 15.09 -7.99
N LYS A 296 12.84 16.07 -7.87
CA LYS A 296 12.93 17.10 -6.83
C LYS A 296 12.79 16.52 -5.42
N ALA A 297 11.80 15.64 -5.21
CA ALA A 297 11.53 15.02 -3.92
C ALA A 297 12.71 14.17 -3.41
N HIS A 298 13.48 13.57 -4.33
CA HIS A 298 14.60 12.69 -4.00
C HIS A 298 15.99 13.30 -4.26
N GLY A 299 16.08 14.61 -4.53
CA GLY A 299 17.36 15.33 -4.63
C GLY A 299 18.14 15.10 -5.92
N PHE A 300 17.49 14.70 -7.01
CA PHE A 300 18.12 14.51 -8.32
C PHE A 300 18.25 15.81 -9.14
N GLU A 301 17.62 16.93 -8.73
CA GLU A 301 17.67 18.21 -9.46
C GLU A 301 18.95 19.04 -9.21
N GLU A 302 19.71 18.81 -8.13
CA GLU A 302 20.93 19.57 -7.81
C GLU A 302 22.15 19.19 -8.68
N ARG A 303 21.97 18.36 -9.71
CA ARG A 303 23.06 17.87 -10.58
C ARG A 303 22.81 18.16 -12.06
N CYS A 304 22.38 19.38 -12.35
CA CYS A 304 22.67 19.95 -13.66
C CYS A 304 24.18 20.15 -13.77
N PHE A 305 24.90 19.13 -14.26
CA PHE A 305 26.26 19.34 -14.75
C PHE A 305 26.20 20.41 -15.85
N PRO A 306 27.00 21.49 -15.75
CA PRO A 306 27.06 22.48 -16.82
C PRO A 306 27.51 21.78 -18.10
N ARG A 307 26.78 22.04 -19.20
CA ARG A 307 27.32 21.83 -20.54
C ARG A 307 28.26 22.98 -20.88
#